data_AF-A0A847I6M7-F1
#
_entry.id   AF-A0A847I6M7-F1
#
_cell.length_a   1.000
_cell.length_b   1.000
_cell.length_c   1.000
_cell.angle_alpha   90.00
_cell.angle_beta   90.00
_cell.angle_gamma   90.00
#
_symmetry.space_group_name_H-M   'P 1'
#
loop_
_entity.id
_entity.type
_entity.pdbx_description
1 polymer ?
#
loop_
_entity_poly.entity_id
_entity_poly.type
_entity_poly.pdbx_seq_one_letter_code
_entity_poly.pdbx_strand_id
1 'polypeptide(L)'
;MKNVLAIARLTFREGVRMRIVLVFVVVLGFLVLWLPFTVRGDQTVTGQLQTFLSYSLGAVGLLLGLAGVFLSCSTLTTEFRSMTLHLVLTKPVSRIEVLAGKWLGINILLLLLLALCGAAIYGFAVLIKNRPASFERDRLNVRDVVWQARVAATPKPPPYLEKEARQWVESELRQGREFSRGTEFAVAQRLKQMEREWRRIPPQHFAMYDFEGLVAPRDPETVFQVRFRANAKPMPLDEMIAIDFGFLDPETHASLGDVHRTQERANIWHEFLARGQGFIKNGRATLVVANPAPPTRSTAVVFDEEPWLQIMYTIGTFEESYLKVLLLIAGRLAVLSALGLFFSVFVSFPVACFCVLTFYVICLGMPFWMEGIGANLQLPVASVDPYGSFGPAVRLLLVPLMKFTFPNFSEYSGVDQLIAGEYVSTWLVAKAMLHTAVYGAVLLFVPGWVMFQRREIADVAVS
;
A
#
# COMPACT_ATOMS: atom_id res chain seq x y z
N MET A 1 -10.77 -12.67 31.60
CA MET A 1 -9.66 -11.72 31.32
C MET A 1 -8.37 -11.96 32.13
N LYS A 2 -8.41 -12.11 33.47
CA LYS A 2 -7.19 -12.34 34.29
C LYS A 2 -6.38 -13.58 33.84
N ASN A 3 -7.06 -14.67 33.47
CA ASN A 3 -6.43 -15.91 33.00
C ASN A 3 -5.68 -15.72 31.66
N VAL A 4 -6.30 -15.02 30.71
CA VAL A 4 -5.73 -14.72 29.39
C VAL A 4 -4.42 -13.92 29.53
N LEU A 5 -4.42 -12.89 30.39
CA LEU A 5 -3.23 -12.06 30.64
C LEU A 5 -2.11 -12.84 31.33
N ALA A 6 -2.45 -13.74 32.26
CA ALA A 6 -1.46 -14.58 32.93
C ALA A 6 -0.77 -15.54 31.94
N ILE A 7 -1.55 -16.16 31.04
CA ILE A 7 -1.02 -17.03 29.98
C ILE A 7 -0.16 -16.21 29.02
N ALA A 8 -0.62 -15.03 28.59
CA ALA A 8 0.15 -14.14 27.72
C ALA A 8 1.51 -13.78 28.32
N ARG A 9 1.57 -13.47 29.62
CA ARG A 9 2.81 -13.14 30.32
C ARG A 9 3.77 -14.32 30.40
N LEU A 10 3.26 -15.53 30.55
CA LEU A 10 4.06 -16.75 30.54
C LEU A 10 4.66 -16.98 29.15
N THR A 11 3.83 -16.95 28.10
CA THR A 11 4.26 -17.13 26.71
C THR A 11 5.28 -16.06 26.29
N PHE A 12 5.12 -14.82 26.73
CA PHE A 12 6.11 -13.76 26.51
C PHE A 12 7.47 -14.12 27.12
N ARG A 13 7.51 -14.56 28.40
CA ARG A 13 8.76 -14.93 29.08
C ARG A 13 9.43 -16.14 28.45
N GLU A 14 8.64 -17.08 27.96
CA GLU A 14 9.14 -18.24 27.24
C GLU A 14 9.73 -17.82 25.89
N GLY A 15 9.01 -17.02 25.11
CA GLY A 15 9.46 -16.53 23.80
C GLY A 15 10.77 -15.75 23.85
N VAL A 16 10.98 -14.91 24.88
CA VAL A 16 12.25 -14.17 25.08
C VAL A 16 13.45 -15.11 25.28
N ARG A 17 13.24 -16.29 25.85
CA ARG A 17 14.30 -17.28 26.11
C ARG A 17 14.54 -18.22 24.94
N MET A 18 13.70 -18.18 23.91
CA MET A 18 13.86 -19.05 22.75
C MET A 18 15.07 -18.62 21.91
N ARG A 19 16.01 -19.54 21.75
CA ARG A 19 17.23 -19.32 20.95
C ARG A 19 16.92 -18.86 19.53
N ILE A 20 15.86 -19.38 18.91
CA ILE A 20 15.44 -19.03 17.55
C ILE A 20 15.11 -17.53 17.45
N VAL A 21 14.36 -16.98 18.41
CA VAL A 21 14.02 -15.55 18.43
C VAL A 21 15.29 -14.71 18.58
N LEU A 22 16.21 -15.13 19.45
CA LEU A 22 17.49 -14.42 19.65
C LEU A 22 18.32 -14.38 18.36
N VAL A 23 18.37 -15.46 17.58
CA VAL A 23 19.06 -15.48 16.27
C VAL A 23 18.47 -14.43 15.33
N PHE A 24 17.14 -14.36 15.20
CA PHE A 24 16.50 -13.34 14.35
C PHE A 24 16.76 -11.93 14.85
N VAL A 25 16.76 -11.69 16.17
CA VAL A 25 17.08 -10.38 16.76
C VAL A 25 18.52 -9.98 16.47
N VAL A 26 19.47 -10.89 16.57
CA VAL A 26 20.89 -10.61 16.27
C VAL A 26 21.08 -10.29 14.78
N VAL A 27 20.50 -11.10 13.90
CA VAL A 27 20.55 -10.86 12.44
C VAL A 27 19.90 -9.54 12.10
N LEU A 28 18.75 -9.23 12.69
CA LEU A 28 18.03 -7.99 12.45
C LEU A 28 18.80 -6.77 12.98
N GLY A 29 19.40 -6.89 14.17
CA GLY A 29 20.27 -5.87 14.74
C GLY A 29 21.49 -5.60 13.86
N PHE A 30 22.16 -6.66 13.39
CA PHE A 30 23.27 -6.52 12.45
C PHE A 30 22.83 -5.81 11.16
N LEU A 31 21.71 -6.23 10.57
CA LEU A 31 21.21 -5.66 9.32
C LEU A 31 20.83 -4.17 9.47
N VAL A 32 20.08 -3.81 10.52
CA VAL A 32 19.68 -2.41 10.77
C VAL A 32 20.90 -1.52 11.05
N LEU A 33 21.91 -2.04 11.75
CA LEU A 33 23.14 -1.31 12.05
C LEU A 33 24.08 -1.21 10.84
N TRP A 34 24.09 -2.20 9.95
CA TRP A 34 25.04 -2.28 8.83
C TRP A 34 24.54 -1.57 7.56
N LEU A 35 23.24 -1.66 7.26
CA LEU A 35 22.62 -1.00 6.11
C LEU A 35 22.95 0.50 5.93
N PRO A 36 22.89 1.36 6.96
CA PRO A 36 23.14 2.79 6.77
C PRO A 36 24.59 3.13 6.37
N PHE A 37 25.53 2.19 6.53
CA PHE A 37 26.92 2.36 6.12
C PHE A 37 27.21 1.82 4.73
N THR A 38 26.48 0.79 4.28
CA THR A 38 26.70 0.13 2.99
C THR A 38 25.88 0.76 1.86
N VAL A 39 24.73 1.34 2.17
CA VAL A 39 23.83 1.93 1.15
C VAL A 39 24.41 3.25 0.63
N ARG A 40 25.05 3.18 -0.54
CA ARG A 40 25.37 4.31 -1.42
C ARG A 40 24.26 4.40 -2.47
N GLY A 41 23.27 5.24 -2.24
CA GLY A 41 22.23 5.54 -3.24
C GLY A 41 22.77 6.41 -4.38
N ASP A 42 21.88 7.18 -5.01
CA ASP A 42 22.10 8.08 -6.15
C ASP A 42 23.02 9.29 -5.85
N GLN A 43 23.92 9.17 -4.86
CA GLN A 43 24.78 10.20 -4.28
C GLN A 43 24.01 11.39 -3.65
N THR A 44 22.69 11.40 -3.73
CA THR A 44 21.80 12.36 -3.05
C THR A 44 21.43 11.87 -1.66
N VAL A 45 21.26 12.80 -0.71
CA VAL A 45 20.81 12.49 0.66
C VAL A 45 19.39 11.93 0.65
N THR A 46 18.52 12.43 -0.24
CA THR A 46 17.13 11.97 -0.41
C THR A 46 17.07 10.51 -0.84
N GLY A 47 17.80 10.14 -1.90
CA GLY A 47 17.84 8.76 -2.40
C GLY A 47 18.43 7.80 -1.38
N GLN A 48 19.47 8.22 -0.65
CA GLN A 48 20.04 7.41 0.44
C GLN A 48 19.01 7.13 1.55
N LEU A 49 18.25 8.16 1.99
CA LEU A 49 17.22 8.00 3.02
C LEU A 49 16.09 7.08 2.56
N GLN A 50 15.59 7.28 1.34
CA GLN A 50 14.52 6.45 0.75
C GLN A 50 14.94 4.99 0.66
N THR A 51 16.15 4.75 0.17
CA THR A 51 16.74 3.41 0.04
C THR A 51 16.91 2.75 1.41
N PHE A 52 17.45 3.50 2.39
CA PHE A 52 17.61 3.03 3.77
C PHE A 52 16.26 2.63 4.40
N LEU A 53 15.23 3.48 4.27
CA LEU A 53 13.90 3.20 4.82
C LEU A 53 13.28 1.97 4.17
N SER A 54 13.36 1.86 2.84
CA SER A 54 12.85 0.72 2.06
C SER A 54 13.43 -0.61 2.52
N TYR A 55 14.76 -0.72 2.50
CA TYR A 55 15.43 -1.95 2.89
C TYR A 55 15.24 -2.26 4.38
N SER A 56 15.30 -1.26 5.26
CA SER A 56 15.19 -1.50 6.70
C SER A 56 13.78 -1.94 7.11
N LEU A 57 12.73 -1.25 6.64
CA LEU A 57 11.35 -1.60 6.97
C LEU A 57 10.95 -2.92 6.31
N GLY A 58 11.38 -3.15 5.06
CA GLY A 58 11.17 -4.41 4.36
C GLY A 58 11.82 -5.58 5.10
N ALA A 59 13.08 -5.42 5.52
CA ALA A 59 13.80 -6.45 6.27
C ALA A 59 13.21 -6.70 7.66
N VAL A 60 12.83 -5.65 8.41
CA VAL A 60 12.12 -5.80 9.69
C VAL A 60 10.82 -6.58 9.49
N GLY A 61 9.99 -6.20 8.51
CA GLY A 61 8.74 -6.90 8.22
C GLY A 61 8.95 -8.36 7.84
N LEU A 62 9.99 -8.66 7.05
CA LEU A 62 10.34 -10.02 6.63
C LEU A 62 10.86 -10.86 7.79
N LEU A 63 11.90 -10.39 8.48
CA LEU A 63 12.59 -11.13 9.54
C LEU A 63 11.73 -11.30 10.79
N LEU A 64 10.99 -10.26 11.22
CA LEU A 64 10.03 -10.42 12.31
C LEU A 64 8.85 -11.30 11.89
N GLY A 65 8.46 -11.29 10.61
CA GLY A 65 7.49 -12.23 10.07
C GLY A 65 7.96 -13.67 10.25
N LEU A 66 9.17 -13.99 9.79
CA LEU A 66 9.79 -15.31 9.98
C LEU A 66 9.90 -15.69 11.46
N ALA A 67 10.41 -14.78 12.30
CA ALA A 67 10.51 -14.99 13.74
C ALA A 67 9.13 -15.29 14.37
N GLY A 68 8.10 -14.55 13.97
CA GLY A 68 6.72 -14.75 14.40
C GLY A 68 6.16 -16.11 13.98
N VAL A 69 6.46 -16.57 12.76
CA VAL A 69 6.09 -17.92 12.29
C VAL A 69 6.76 -18.98 13.16
N PHE A 70 8.09 -18.94 13.32
CA PHE A 70 8.79 -19.95 14.12
C PHE A 70 8.38 -19.93 15.59
N LEU A 71 8.17 -18.75 16.17
CA LEU A 71 7.73 -18.59 17.56
C LEU A 71 6.31 -19.14 17.77
N SER A 72 5.35 -18.76 16.91
CA SER A 72 3.97 -19.25 17.00
C SER A 72 3.88 -20.76 16.77
N CYS A 73 4.59 -21.28 15.77
CA CYS A 73 4.59 -22.71 15.50
C CYS A 73 5.26 -23.51 16.63
N SER A 74 6.38 -23.03 17.16
CA SER A 74 7.13 -23.74 18.21
C SER A 74 6.39 -23.78 19.54
N THR A 75 5.88 -22.64 20.02
CA THR A 75 5.26 -22.51 21.35
C THR A 75 4.19 -23.57 21.61
N LEU A 76 3.26 -23.78 20.67
CA LEU A 76 2.18 -24.74 20.87
C LEU A 76 2.65 -26.19 20.65
N THR A 77 3.48 -26.45 19.64
CA THR A 77 3.95 -27.82 19.36
C THR A 77 4.88 -28.36 20.46
N THR A 78 5.71 -27.51 21.07
CA THR A 78 6.56 -27.92 22.20
C THR A 78 5.74 -28.27 23.44
N GLU A 79 4.64 -27.56 23.68
CA GLU A 79 3.72 -27.89 24.78
C GLU A 79 2.96 -29.19 24.56
N PHE A 80 2.54 -29.47 23.31
CA PHE A 80 1.99 -30.78 22.96
C PHE A 80 3.00 -31.90 23.18
N ARG A 81 4.25 -31.70 22.74
CA ARG A 81 5.32 -32.70 22.90
C ARG A 81 5.70 -32.94 24.36
N SER A 82 5.67 -31.91 25.19
CA SER A 82 6.05 -31.97 26.61
C SER A 82 4.90 -32.37 27.54
N MET A 83 3.70 -32.66 27.01
CA MET A 83 2.48 -32.97 27.77
C MET A 83 2.07 -31.90 28.80
N THR A 84 2.69 -30.72 28.78
CA THR A 84 2.41 -29.62 29.71
C THR A 84 1.04 -29.00 29.46
N LEU A 85 0.55 -29.05 28.21
CA LEU A 85 -0.80 -28.61 27.85
C LEU A 85 -1.88 -29.38 28.63
N HIS A 86 -1.66 -30.67 28.91
CA HIS A 86 -2.61 -31.51 29.66
C HIS A 86 -2.77 -31.05 31.12
N LEU A 87 -1.71 -30.51 31.73
CA LEU A 87 -1.75 -29.95 33.09
C LEU A 87 -2.45 -28.59 33.16
N VAL A 88 -2.54 -27.87 32.03
CA VAL A 88 -3.26 -26.59 31.95
C VAL A 88 -4.75 -26.82 31.69
N LEU A 89 -5.09 -27.86 30.92
CA LEU A 89 -6.48 -28.23 30.60
C LEU A 89 -7.26 -28.79 31.79
N THR A 90 -6.61 -29.17 32.89
CA THR A 90 -7.29 -29.56 34.14
C THR A 90 -7.81 -28.37 34.94
N LYS A 91 -7.39 -27.14 34.59
CA LYS A 91 -7.94 -25.91 35.17
C LYS A 91 -9.20 -25.49 34.41
N PRO A 92 -10.19 -24.84 35.07
CA PRO A 92 -11.42 -24.39 34.44
C PRO A 92 -11.16 -23.15 33.55
N VAL A 93 -10.41 -23.33 32.48
CA VAL A 93 -10.04 -22.30 31.50
C VAL A 93 -10.50 -22.79 30.13
N SER A 94 -11.22 -21.95 29.39
CA SER A 94 -11.67 -22.32 28.06
C SER A 94 -10.47 -22.46 27.11
N ARG A 95 -10.52 -23.38 26.17
CA ARG A 95 -9.42 -23.61 25.22
C ARG A 95 -9.17 -22.39 24.32
N ILE A 96 -10.22 -21.62 24.06
CA ILE A 96 -10.15 -20.35 23.32
C ILE A 96 -9.41 -19.29 24.16
N GLU A 97 -9.61 -19.24 25.47
CA GLU A 97 -8.87 -18.34 26.36
C GLU A 97 -7.37 -18.66 26.39
N VAL A 98 -7.01 -19.96 26.32
CA VAL A 98 -5.60 -20.38 26.22
C VAL A 98 -4.99 -19.93 24.90
N LEU A 99 -5.66 -20.19 23.77
CA LEU A 99 -5.16 -19.83 22.45
C LEU A 99 -5.06 -18.31 22.26
N ALA A 100 -6.08 -17.57 22.72
CA ALA A 100 -6.07 -16.11 22.72
C ALA A 100 -4.96 -15.54 23.62
N GLY A 101 -4.72 -16.14 24.80
CA GLY A 101 -3.63 -15.74 25.68
C GLY A 101 -2.26 -15.93 25.05
N LYS A 102 -2.03 -17.08 24.40
CA LYS A 102 -0.78 -17.35 23.65
C LYS A 102 -0.60 -16.39 22.50
N TRP A 103 -1.64 -16.19 21.70
CA TRP A 103 -1.62 -15.25 20.59
C TRP A 103 -1.28 -13.83 21.06
N LEU A 104 -1.91 -13.34 22.13
CA LEU A 104 -1.59 -12.03 22.72
C LEU A 104 -0.15 -11.97 23.24
N GLY A 105 0.35 -13.02 23.91
CA GLY A 105 1.73 -13.07 24.40
C GLY A 105 2.77 -12.99 23.27
N ILE A 106 2.55 -13.71 22.18
CA ILE A 106 3.39 -13.68 20.98
C ILE A 106 3.34 -12.29 20.33
N ASN A 107 2.13 -11.71 20.18
CA ASN A 107 1.97 -10.39 19.60
C ASN A 107 2.63 -9.29 20.42
N ILE A 108 2.55 -9.34 21.75
CA ILE A 108 3.24 -8.38 22.63
C ILE A 108 4.75 -8.48 22.43
N LEU A 109 5.30 -9.69 22.32
CA LEU A 109 6.74 -9.86 22.06
C LEU A 109 7.14 -9.31 20.69
N LEU A 110 6.38 -9.63 19.64
CA LEU A 110 6.63 -9.13 18.28
C LEU A 110 6.48 -7.61 18.18
N LEU A 111 5.50 -7.03 18.88
CA LEU A 111 5.28 -5.59 18.94
C LEU A 111 6.42 -4.89 19.69
N LEU A 112 6.90 -5.47 20.80
CA LEU A 112 8.07 -4.93 21.51
C LEU A 112 9.32 -4.93 20.62
N LEU A 113 9.59 -6.04 19.93
CA LEU A 113 10.70 -6.15 18.99
C LEU A 113 10.56 -5.15 17.83
N LEU A 114 9.36 -5.03 17.26
CA LEU A 114 9.06 -4.07 16.21
C LEU A 114 9.25 -2.62 16.68
N ALA A 115 8.83 -2.29 17.91
CA ALA A 115 9.01 -0.96 18.49
C ALA A 115 10.50 -0.64 18.69
N LEU A 116 11.30 -1.58 19.18
CA LEU A 116 12.75 -1.41 19.34
C LEU A 116 13.45 -1.21 18.00
N CYS A 117 13.14 -2.05 17.01
CA CYS A 117 13.70 -1.92 15.66
C CYS A 117 13.23 -0.65 14.96
N GLY A 118 11.95 -0.29 15.10
CA GLY A 118 11.39 0.95 14.57
C GLY A 118 12.05 2.18 15.18
N ALA A 119 12.26 2.19 16.50
CA ALA A 119 12.98 3.27 17.17
C ALA A 119 14.43 3.39 16.67
N ALA A 120 15.13 2.26 16.49
CA ALA A 120 16.47 2.25 15.93
C ALA A 120 16.50 2.80 14.50
N ILE A 121 15.62 2.34 13.62
CA ILE A 121 15.51 2.81 12.23
C ILE A 121 15.21 4.31 12.20
N TYR A 122 14.26 4.77 13.00
CA TYR A 122 13.93 6.20 13.10
C TYR A 122 15.14 7.02 13.56
N GLY A 123 15.87 6.55 14.59
CA GLY A 123 17.09 7.19 15.05
C GLY A 123 18.16 7.31 13.95
N PHE A 124 18.38 6.26 13.18
CA PHE A 124 19.29 6.30 12.03
C PHE A 124 18.78 7.18 10.89
N ALA A 125 17.47 7.20 10.62
CA ALA A 125 16.87 8.09 9.62
C ALA A 125 17.09 9.57 9.98
N VAL A 126 16.93 9.94 11.25
CA VAL A 126 17.24 11.29 11.76
C VAL A 126 18.74 11.60 11.64
N LEU A 127 19.61 10.62 11.92
CA LEU A 127 21.06 10.80 11.76
C LEU A 127 21.46 11.03 10.30
N ILE A 128 20.87 10.31 9.35
CA ILE A 128 21.10 10.49 7.91
C ILE A 128 20.60 11.87 7.46
N LYS A 129 19.40 12.28 7.91
CA LYS A 129 18.83 13.61 7.63
C LYS A 129 19.76 14.75 8.05
N ASN A 130 20.45 14.59 9.17
CA ASN A 130 21.33 15.62 9.74
C ASN A 130 22.76 15.63 9.14
N ARG A 131 23.07 14.73 8.19
CA ARG A 131 24.39 14.75 7.51
C ARG A 131 24.51 15.99 6.61
N PRO A 132 25.71 16.59 6.50
CA PRO A 132 25.93 17.71 5.60
C PRO A 132 25.68 17.25 4.16
N ALA A 133 24.65 17.80 3.53
CA ALA A 133 24.38 17.57 2.11
C ALA A 133 25.49 18.21 1.27
N SER A 134 25.92 17.53 0.21
CA SER A 134 26.93 18.02 -0.74
C SER A 134 26.46 19.27 -1.50
N PHE A 135 25.13 19.44 -1.67
CA PHE A 135 24.51 20.58 -2.33
C PHE A 135 23.31 21.11 -1.53
N GLU A 136 23.10 22.45 -1.50
CA GLU A 136 21.96 23.06 -0.80
C GLU A 136 20.60 22.63 -1.39
N ARG A 137 20.55 22.34 -2.69
CA ARG A 137 19.35 21.87 -3.40
C ARG A 137 18.87 20.50 -2.90
N ASP A 138 19.79 19.63 -2.48
CA ASP A 138 19.44 18.32 -1.91
C ASP A 138 18.85 18.45 -0.50
N ARG A 139 19.31 19.44 0.28
CA ARG A 139 18.79 19.66 1.64
C ARG A 139 17.33 20.15 1.64
N LEU A 140 16.96 20.98 0.66
CA LEU A 140 15.57 21.42 0.45
C LEU A 140 14.69 20.23 0.04
N ASN A 141 15.15 19.41 -0.91
CA ASN A 141 14.43 18.21 -1.33
C ASN A 141 14.19 17.20 -0.19
N VAL A 142 15.14 16.95 0.72
CA VAL A 142 14.92 16.03 1.85
C VAL A 142 13.80 16.53 2.77
N ARG A 143 13.80 17.83 3.08
CA ARG A 143 12.82 18.45 3.99
C ARG A 143 11.44 18.59 3.36
N ASP A 144 11.38 18.78 2.05
CA ASP A 144 10.14 19.08 1.32
C ASP A 144 9.54 17.85 0.62
N VAL A 145 10.34 16.80 0.38
CA VAL A 145 9.90 15.59 -0.34
C VAL A 145 9.62 14.40 0.57
N VAL A 146 10.57 14.01 1.43
CA VAL A 146 10.49 12.73 2.17
C VAL A 146 10.00 12.91 3.60
N TRP A 147 10.38 14.00 4.27
CA TRP A 147 10.05 14.21 5.69
C TRP A 147 8.69 14.88 5.93
N GLN A 148 7.85 14.99 4.90
CA GLN A 148 6.47 15.49 5.01
C GLN A 148 5.51 14.35 4.66
N ALA A 149 4.31 14.34 5.24
CA ALA A 149 3.26 13.41 4.84
C ALA A 149 2.31 14.14 3.89
N ARG A 150 2.61 14.07 2.59
CA ARG A 150 1.86 14.75 1.54
C ARG A 150 0.81 13.85 0.93
N VAL A 151 -0.34 14.38 0.53
CA VAL A 151 -1.23 13.64 -0.36
C VAL A 151 -0.91 14.04 -1.79
N ALA A 152 -0.44 13.08 -2.60
CA ALA A 152 -0.31 13.25 -4.03
C ALA A 152 -1.59 12.73 -4.69
N ALA A 153 -2.36 13.63 -5.31
CA ALA A 153 -3.56 13.26 -6.03
C ALA A 153 -3.37 13.48 -7.52
N THR A 154 -3.80 12.51 -8.32
CA THR A 154 -3.88 12.60 -9.78
C THR A 154 -5.32 12.89 -10.20
N PRO A 155 -5.52 13.60 -11.31
CA PRO A 155 -6.87 13.90 -11.80
C PRO A 155 -7.52 12.64 -12.35
N LYS A 156 -8.83 12.50 -12.14
CA LYS A 156 -9.62 11.39 -12.67
C LYS A 156 -10.28 11.77 -13.99
N PRO A 157 -10.33 10.85 -14.98
CA PRO A 157 -11.07 11.11 -16.20
C PRO A 157 -12.55 11.37 -15.89
N PRO A 158 -13.18 12.35 -16.56
CA PRO A 158 -14.58 12.65 -16.31
C PRO A 158 -15.50 11.45 -16.55
N PRO A 159 -16.49 11.19 -15.67
CA PRO A 159 -17.38 10.03 -15.80
C PRO A 159 -18.20 9.97 -17.11
N TYR A 160 -18.34 11.09 -17.83
CA TYR A 160 -19.06 11.12 -19.10
C TYR A 160 -18.29 10.44 -20.25
N LEU A 161 -16.95 10.40 -20.20
CA LEU A 161 -16.12 9.80 -21.26
C LEU A 161 -16.43 8.32 -21.46
N GLU A 162 -16.62 7.57 -20.37
CA GLU A 162 -16.97 6.15 -20.44
C GLU A 162 -18.36 5.94 -21.06
N LYS A 163 -19.33 6.81 -20.73
CA LYS A 163 -20.69 6.77 -21.29
C LYS A 163 -20.69 7.07 -22.79
N GLU A 164 -19.97 8.10 -23.22
CA GLU A 164 -19.84 8.47 -24.63
C GLU A 164 -19.11 7.40 -25.44
N ALA A 165 -18.04 6.80 -24.90
CA ALA A 165 -17.36 5.70 -25.56
C ALA A 165 -18.29 4.50 -25.81
N ARG A 166 -19.15 4.16 -24.83
CA ARG A 166 -20.17 3.10 -24.98
C ARG A 166 -21.22 3.46 -26.03
N GLN A 167 -21.74 4.68 -26.00
CA GLN A 167 -22.74 5.14 -26.96
C GLN A 167 -22.18 5.15 -28.39
N TRP A 168 -20.93 5.56 -28.58
CA TRP A 168 -20.27 5.54 -29.88
C TRP A 168 -20.19 4.12 -30.42
N VAL A 169 -19.72 3.16 -29.63
CA VAL A 169 -19.65 1.75 -30.06
C VAL A 169 -21.02 1.17 -30.37
N GLU A 170 -22.04 1.50 -29.55
CA GLU A 170 -23.42 1.07 -29.81
C GLU A 170 -23.95 1.65 -31.13
N SER A 171 -23.63 2.91 -31.44
CA SER A 171 -24.01 3.53 -32.71
C SER A 171 -23.33 2.88 -33.92
N GLU A 172 -22.06 2.49 -33.79
CA GLU A 172 -21.31 1.80 -34.85
C GLU A 172 -21.82 0.37 -35.08
N LEU A 173 -22.23 -0.32 -34.01
CA LEU A 173 -22.91 -1.62 -34.11
C LEU A 173 -24.24 -1.50 -34.86
N ARG A 174 -25.03 -0.45 -34.59
CA ARG A 174 -26.28 -0.18 -35.32
C ARG A 174 -26.03 0.13 -36.80
N GLN A 175 -24.86 0.65 -37.13
CA GLN A 175 -24.43 0.92 -38.51
C GLN A 175 -23.82 -0.33 -39.21
N GLY A 176 -23.84 -1.49 -38.55
CA GLY A 176 -23.37 -2.76 -39.12
C GLY A 176 -21.86 -2.97 -39.05
N ARG A 177 -21.12 -2.16 -38.27
CA ARG A 177 -19.69 -2.37 -38.07
C ARG A 177 -19.45 -3.52 -37.10
N GLU A 178 -18.70 -4.52 -37.55
CA GLU A 178 -18.36 -5.68 -36.73
C GLU A 178 -17.00 -5.48 -36.06
N PHE A 179 -16.94 -5.70 -34.73
CA PHE A 179 -15.71 -5.59 -33.95
C PHE A 179 -15.14 -6.98 -33.70
N SER A 180 -14.06 -7.34 -34.40
CA SER A 180 -13.43 -8.67 -34.36
C SER A 180 -12.93 -9.13 -32.99
N ARG A 181 -12.65 -8.18 -32.08
CA ARG A 181 -12.21 -8.44 -30.69
C ARG A 181 -13.30 -8.22 -29.65
N GLY A 182 -14.55 -8.02 -30.08
CA GLY A 182 -15.72 -7.79 -29.23
C GLY A 182 -16.00 -6.31 -28.94
N THR A 183 -17.24 -6.05 -28.51
CA THR A 183 -17.78 -4.72 -28.21
C THR A 183 -17.05 -4.03 -27.06
N GLU A 184 -16.75 -4.76 -25.97
CA GLU A 184 -16.06 -4.18 -24.80
C GLU A 184 -14.64 -3.71 -25.14
N PHE A 185 -13.93 -4.43 -26.01
CA PHE A 185 -12.61 -4.02 -26.49
C PHE A 185 -12.69 -2.71 -27.28
N ALA A 186 -13.70 -2.59 -28.15
CA ALA A 186 -13.94 -1.35 -28.90
C ALA A 186 -14.24 -0.17 -27.97
N VAL A 187 -15.03 -0.39 -26.91
CA VAL A 187 -15.35 0.64 -25.91
C VAL A 187 -14.08 1.08 -25.18
N ALA A 188 -13.27 0.15 -24.69
CA ALA A 188 -12.04 0.49 -23.97
C ALA A 188 -11.01 1.18 -24.87
N GLN A 189 -10.88 0.73 -26.13
CA GLN A 189 -10.01 1.39 -27.11
C GLN A 189 -10.48 2.82 -27.38
N ARG A 190 -11.80 3.03 -27.53
CA ARG A 190 -12.39 4.35 -27.73
C ARG A 190 -12.20 5.23 -26.51
N LEU A 191 -12.45 4.71 -25.32
CA LEU A 191 -12.23 5.41 -24.05
C LEU A 191 -10.78 5.86 -23.92
N LYS A 192 -9.80 4.96 -24.16
CA LYS A 192 -8.37 5.29 -24.12
C LYS A 192 -7.98 6.36 -25.15
N GLN A 193 -8.64 6.38 -26.31
CA GLN A 193 -8.46 7.46 -27.28
C GLN A 193 -9.01 8.79 -26.73
N MET A 194 -10.24 8.79 -26.20
CA MET A 194 -10.86 9.98 -25.64
C MET A 194 -10.10 10.53 -24.43
N GLU A 195 -9.55 9.67 -23.57
CA GLU A 195 -8.68 10.08 -22.47
C GLU A 195 -7.39 10.75 -22.96
N ARG A 196 -6.80 10.28 -24.08
CA ARG A 196 -5.64 10.94 -24.71
C ARG A 196 -6.00 12.29 -25.30
N GLU A 197 -7.21 12.41 -25.86
CA GLU A 197 -7.74 13.67 -26.38
C GLU A 197 -8.02 14.67 -25.23
N TRP A 198 -8.56 14.20 -24.11
CA TRP A 198 -8.77 15.01 -22.90
C TRP A 198 -7.47 15.52 -22.26
N ARG A 199 -6.37 14.76 -22.41
CA ARG A 199 -5.01 15.16 -21.98
C ARG A 199 -4.31 16.10 -22.96
N ARG A 200 -4.95 16.44 -24.07
CA ARG A 200 -4.42 17.34 -25.09
C ARG A 200 -5.18 18.67 -25.03
N ILE A 201 -4.44 19.75 -24.88
CA ILE A 201 -4.96 21.12 -24.79
C ILE A 201 -4.51 21.90 -26.02
N PRO A 202 -5.40 22.14 -27.00
CA PRO A 202 -5.09 22.94 -28.18
C PRO A 202 -4.73 24.40 -27.83
N PRO A 203 -4.09 25.15 -28.74
CA PRO A 203 -3.84 26.58 -28.55
C PRO A 203 -5.13 27.34 -28.21
N GLN A 204 -5.07 28.29 -27.28
CA GLN A 204 -6.20 29.08 -26.77
C GLN A 204 -7.36 28.28 -26.15
N HIS A 205 -7.15 27.00 -25.85
CA HIS A 205 -8.12 26.18 -25.14
C HIS A 205 -7.67 25.94 -23.70
N PHE A 206 -8.62 25.53 -22.86
CA PHE A 206 -8.35 25.09 -21.51
C PHE A 206 -9.03 23.74 -21.27
N ALA A 207 -8.48 22.97 -20.33
CA ALA A 207 -9.05 21.75 -19.82
C ALA A 207 -9.24 21.88 -18.30
N MET A 208 -10.33 21.32 -17.80
CA MET A 208 -10.58 21.19 -16.37
C MET A 208 -10.21 19.79 -15.92
N TYR A 209 -9.50 19.71 -14.80
CA TYR A 209 -9.02 18.48 -14.21
C TYR A 209 -9.54 18.38 -12.78
N ASP A 210 -10.44 17.43 -12.56
CA ASP A 210 -11.04 17.17 -11.26
C ASP A 210 -10.23 16.11 -10.49
N PHE A 211 -9.97 16.44 -9.24
CA PHE A 211 -9.29 15.59 -8.28
C PHE A 211 -10.32 15.14 -7.25
N GLU A 212 -10.36 13.85 -6.94
CA GLU A 212 -11.31 13.26 -6.01
C GLU A 212 -10.60 12.50 -4.90
N GLY A 213 -11.27 12.34 -3.76
CA GLY A 213 -10.74 11.59 -2.62
C GLY A 213 -9.67 12.37 -1.84
N LEU A 214 -9.68 13.70 -1.97
CA LEU A 214 -8.79 14.57 -1.23
C LEU A 214 -9.24 14.66 0.23
N VAL A 215 -8.29 14.71 1.14
CA VAL A 215 -8.55 14.94 2.56
C VAL A 215 -8.36 16.43 2.80
N ALA A 216 -9.33 17.09 3.44
CA ALA A 216 -9.18 18.51 3.74
C ALA A 216 -7.92 18.75 4.60
N PRO A 217 -7.08 19.75 4.26
CA PRO A 217 -5.90 20.05 5.03
C PRO A 217 -6.29 20.48 6.46
N ARG A 218 -5.46 20.13 7.45
CA ARG A 218 -5.68 20.55 8.86
C ARG A 218 -5.56 22.07 9.02
N ASP A 219 -4.70 22.69 8.22
CA ASP A 219 -4.46 24.13 8.19
C ASP A 219 -5.08 24.73 6.91
N PRO A 220 -6.04 25.67 7.02
CA PRO A 220 -6.61 26.39 5.88
C PRO A 220 -5.59 27.16 5.03
N GLU A 221 -4.42 27.51 5.58
CA GLU A 221 -3.33 28.19 4.85
C GLU A 221 -2.27 27.24 4.27
N THR A 222 -2.59 25.94 4.20
CA THR A 222 -1.67 24.95 3.63
C THR A 222 -1.27 25.33 2.21
N VAL A 223 0.04 25.30 1.95
CA VAL A 223 0.59 25.52 0.62
C VAL A 223 0.38 24.27 -0.22
N PHE A 224 -0.22 24.43 -1.39
CA PHE A 224 -0.37 23.36 -2.37
C PHE A 224 0.81 23.41 -3.34
N GLN A 225 1.35 22.26 -3.67
CA GLN A 225 2.38 22.08 -4.68
C GLN A 225 1.75 21.41 -5.89
N VAL A 226 1.81 22.07 -7.04
CA VAL A 226 1.35 21.48 -8.30
C VAL A 226 2.58 21.00 -9.05
N ARG A 227 2.60 19.69 -9.33
CA ARG A 227 3.68 19.04 -10.06
C ARG A 227 3.15 18.54 -11.39
N PHE A 228 3.83 18.87 -12.48
CA PHE A 228 3.39 18.48 -13.82
C PHE A 228 4.55 18.13 -14.73
N ARG A 229 4.26 17.31 -15.74
CA ARG A 229 5.17 17.00 -16.85
C ARG A 229 4.39 17.05 -18.15
N ALA A 230 4.55 18.15 -18.86
CA ALA A 230 3.87 18.42 -20.12
C ALA A 230 4.80 18.29 -21.32
N ASN A 231 4.26 17.87 -22.45
CA ASN A 231 4.93 17.82 -23.74
C ASN A 231 4.22 18.76 -24.73
N ALA A 232 4.88 19.09 -25.84
CA ALA A 232 4.33 19.93 -26.89
C ALA A 232 4.25 19.19 -28.23
N LYS A 233 3.13 19.32 -28.93
CA LYS A 233 2.92 18.75 -30.26
C LYS A 233 2.30 19.77 -31.22
N PRO A 234 3.02 20.22 -32.27
CA PRO A 234 4.44 19.99 -32.54
C PRO A 234 5.33 20.71 -31.51
N MET A 235 6.53 20.16 -31.29
CA MET A 235 7.52 20.73 -30.37
C MET A 235 8.01 22.09 -30.88
N PRO A 236 8.02 23.15 -30.05
CA PRO A 236 8.57 24.44 -30.44
C PRO A 236 10.11 24.39 -30.48
N LEU A 237 10.72 25.27 -31.27
CA LEU A 237 12.18 25.34 -31.50
C LEU A 237 12.98 25.62 -30.23
N ASP A 238 12.41 26.35 -29.27
CA ASP A 238 13.02 26.70 -27.99
C ASP A 238 12.78 25.62 -26.91
N GLU A 239 12.02 24.56 -27.22
CA GLU A 239 11.58 23.52 -26.29
C GLU A 239 10.76 24.05 -25.09
N MET A 240 10.35 25.33 -25.12
CA MET A 240 9.62 25.97 -24.01
C MET A 240 8.11 25.94 -24.26
N ILE A 241 7.36 25.61 -23.21
CA ILE A 241 5.90 25.55 -23.24
C ILE A 241 5.37 26.52 -22.21
N ALA A 242 4.46 27.39 -22.64
CA ALA A 242 3.69 28.24 -21.75
C ALA A 242 2.41 27.52 -21.31
N ILE A 243 2.13 27.49 -20.01
CA ILE A 243 0.93 26.86 -19.45
C ILE A 243 0.41 27.75 -18.31
N ASP A 244 -0.87 28.08 -18.38
CA ASP A 244 -1.56 28.87 -17.35
C ASP A 244 -2.37 27.92 -16.45
N PHE A 245 -2.15 27.98 -15.14
CA PHE A 245 -2.82 27.16 -14.15
C PHE A 245 -3.73 28.02 -13.27
N GLY A 246 -4.98 27.60 -13.06
CA GLY A 246 -5.92 28.26 -12.15
C GLY A 246 -6.65 27.25 -11.29
N PHE A 247 -6.93 27.60 -10.03
CA PHE A 247 -7.79 26.78 -9.18
C PHE A 247 -9.23 27.29 -9.29
N LEU A 248 -10.17 26.36 -9.38
CA LEU A 248 -11.60 26.66 -9.33
C LEU A 248 -12.22 26.02 -8.10
N ASP A 249 -13.28 26.65 -7.61
CA ASP A 249 -14.17 26.05 -6.65
C ASP A 249 -14.88 24.85 -7.30
N PRO A 250 -14.78 23.63 -6.73
CA PRO A 250 -15.35 22.42 -7.33
C PRO A 250 -16.89 22.40 -7.36
N GLU A 251 -17.57 23.33 -6.66
CA GLU A 251 -19.03 23.42 -6.66
C GLU A 251 -19.55 24.62 -7.45
N THR A 252 -18.93 25.79 -7.25
CA THR A 252 -19.39 27.04 -7.88
C THR A 252 -18.63 27.37 -9.16
N HIS A 253 -17.53 26.67 -9.46
CA HIS A 253 -16.57 26.97 -10.52
C HIS A 253 -16.05 28.42 -10.50
N ALA A 254 -16.15 29.10 -9.35
CA ALA A 254 -15.56 30.42 -9.16
C ALA A 254 -14.03 30.30 -9.11
N SER A 255 -13.33 31.28 -9.67
CA SER A 255 -11.87 31.34 -9.62
C SER A 255 -11.40 31.49 -8.17
N LEU A 256 -10.55 30.57 -7.73
CA LEU A 256 -9.90 30.59 -6.41
C LEU A 256 -8.44 31.03 -6.60
N GLY A 257 -8.17 32.30 -6.30
CA GLY A 257 -6.83 32.87 -6.41
C GLY A 257 -6.43 33.27 -7.83
N ASP A 258 -5.16 33.63 -7.98
CA ASP A 258 -4.59 34.13 -9.23
C ASP A 258 -4.17 32.98 -10.16
N VAL A 259 -4.25 33.25 -11.47
CA VAL A 259 -3.73 32.34 -12.49
C VAL A 259 -2.21 32.33 -12.44
N HIS A 260 -1.63 31.16 -12.20
CA HIS A 260 -0.19 30.95 -12.23
C HIS A 260 0.27 30.68 -13.66
N ARG A 261 1.06 31.61 -14.23
CA ARG A 261 1.60 31.48 -15.58
C ARG A 261 2.98 30.86 -15.55
N THR A 262 3.19 29.80 -16.33
CA THR A 262 4.47 29.11 -16.43
C THR A 262 5.03 29.24 -17.83
N GLN A 263 6.36 29.23 -17.96
CA GLN A 263 7.06 29.08 -19.23
C GLN A 263 8.25 28.16 -18.99
N GLU A 264 8.04 26.87 -19.24
CA GLU A 264 8.92 25.80 -18.76
C GLU A 264 9.31 24.84 -19.87
N ARG A 265 10.43 24.14 -19.72
CA ARG A 265 10.91 23.20 -20.73
C ARG A 265 9.99 21.98 -20.84
N ALA A 266 9.67 21.59 -22.06
CA ALA A 266 8.91 20.37 -22.36
C ALA A 266 9.57 19.10 -21.82
N ASN A 267 8.73 18.11 -21.49
CA ASN A 267 9.10 16.74 -21.13
C ASN A 267 9.95 16.57 -19.85
N ILE A 268 10.00 17.58 -18.99
CA ILE A 268 10.67 17.54 -17.68
C ILE A 268 9.64 17.81 -16.57
N TRP A 269 9.92 17.33 -15.36
CA TRP A 269 9.13 17.63 -14.18
C TRP A 269 9.31 19.07 -13.73
N HIS A 270 8.20 19.78 -13.61
CA HIS A 270 8.14 21.13 -13.06
C HIS A 270 7.21 21.16 -11.85
N GLU A 271 7.50 22.09 -10.95
CA GLU A 271 6.74 22.27 -9.72
C GLU A 271 6.60 23.75 -9.39
N PHE A 272 5.41 24.12 -8.90
CA PHE A 272 5.18 25.45 -8.35
C PHE A 272 4.29 25.35 -7.11
N LEU A 273 4.36 26.39 -6.28
CA LEU A 273 3.59 26.51 -5.06
C LEU A 273 2.39 27.42 -5.31
N ALA A 274 1.20 26.91 -5.03
CA ALA A 274 -0.05 27.64 -5.03
C ALA A 274 -0.53 27.85 -3.59
N ARG A 275 -0.83 29.10 -3.25
CA ARG A 275 -1.42 29.47 -1.97
C ARG A 275 -2.86 29.90 -2.22
N GLY A 276 -3.80 29.30 -1.52
CA GLY A 276 -5.18 29.74 -1.57
C GLY A 276 -6.06 28.95 -0.62
N GLN A 277 -7.07 29.65 -0.10
CA GLN A 277 -8.05 29.06 0.78
C GLN A 277 -9.15 28.39 -0.05
N GLY A 278 -9.67 27.27 0.44
CA GLY A 278 -10.84 26.61 -0.15
C GLY A 278 -10.59 25.86 -1.46
N PHE A 279 -9.32 25.58 -1.84
CA PHE A 279 -9.01 24.74 -3.00
C PHE A 279 -9.60 23.33 -2.90
N ILE A 280 -9.76 22.82 -1.69
CA ILE A 280 -10.42 21.54 -1.43
C ILE A 280 -11.75 21.79 -0.75
N LYS A 281 -12.85 21.36 -1.40
CA LYS A 281 -14.18 21.31 -0.80
C LYS A 281 -14.80 19.93 -1.01
N ASN A 282 -15.35 19.35 0.05
CA ASN A 282 -15.99 18.02 0.00
C ASN A 282 -15.09 16.92 -0.62
N GLY A 283 -13.78 17.00 -0.37
CA GLY A 283 -12.78 16.07 -0.89
C GLY A 283 -12.55 16.13 -2.39
N ARG A 284 -12.96 17.24 -3.03
CA ARG A 284 -12.72 17.54 -4.44
C ARG A 284 -11.91 18.82 -4.59
N ALA A 285 -11.11 18.88 -5.66
CA ALA A 285 -10.46 20.10 -6.13
C ALA A 285 -10.50 20.11 -7.65
N THR A 286 -10.61 21.30 -8.24
CA THR A 286 -10.65 21.45 -9.70
C THR A 286 -9.52 22.37 -10.12
N LEU A 287 -8.64 21.87 -10.98
CA LEU A 287 -7.55 22.63 -11.60
C LEU A 287 -7.87 22.89 -13.06
N VAL A 288 -7.82 24.15 -13.46
CA VAL A 288 -7.88 24.56 -14.86
C VAL A 288 -6.46 24.68 -15.38
N VAL A 289 -6.22 24.06 -16.53
CA VAL A 289 -4.97 24.18 -17.27
C VAL A 289 -5.32 24.78 -18.62
N ALA A 290 -4.76 25.94 -18.91
CA ALA A 290 -4.98 26.66 -20.15
C ALA A 290 -3.68 26.72 -20.97
N ASN A 291 -3.84 26.65 -22.28
CA ASN A 291 -2.75 26.84 -23.23
C ASN A 291 -2.81 28.28 -23.77
N PRO A 292 -1.98 29.21 -23.26
CA PRO A 292 -1.97 30.60 -23.70
C PRO A 292 -1.33 30.81 -25.08
N ALA A 293 -0.87 29.75 -25.75
CA ALA A 293 -0.22 29.88 -27.05
C ALA A 293 -1.14 30.58 -28.07
N PRO A 294 -0.62 31.56 -28.83
CA PRO A 294 -1.38 32.21 -29.88
C PRO A 294 -1.73 31.22 -31.00
N PRO A 295 -2.82 31.42 -31.75
CA PRO A 295 -3.29 30.49 -32.76
C PRO A 295 -2.32 30.39 -33.95
N THR A 296 -1.40 31.36 -34.08
CA THR A 296 -0.28 31.33 -35.04
C THR A 296 0.76 30.26 -34.70
N ARG A 297 0.89 29.87 -33.43
CA ARG A 297 1.66 28.69 -33.01
C ARG A 297 0.70 27.52 -32.81
N SER A 298 0.70 26.58 -33.75
CA SER A 298 -0.13 25.37 -33.69
C SER A 298 0.33 24.35 -32.62
N THR A 299 0.94 24.79 -31.52
CA THR A 299 1.48 23.92 -30.47
C THR A 299 0.42 23.57 -29.45
N ALA A 300 -0.01 22.31 -29.45
CA ALA A 300 -0.85 21.76 -28.40
C ALA A 300 0.01 21.29 -27.21
N VAL A 301 -0.47 21.54 -26.00
CA VAL A 301 0.08 20.95 -24.77
C VAL A 301 -0.48 19.54 -24.62
N VAL A 302 0.37 18.56 -24.35
CA VAL A 302 -0.02 17.14 -24.27
C VAL A 302 0.61 16.49 -23.05
N PHE A 303 -0.21 15.77 -22.29
CA PHE A 303 0.23 14.98 -21.15
C PHE A 303 0.32 13.49 -21.53
N ASP A 304 1.52 13.03 -21.90
CA ASP A 304 1.75 11.70 -22.49
C ASP A 304 2.04 10.57 -21.45
N GLU A 305 2.76 10.85 -20.36
CA GLU A 305 3.25 9.85 -19.40
C GLU A 305 2.57 9.99 -18.03
N GLU A 306 2.04 8.90 -17.47
CA GLU A 306 1.46 8.89 -16.12
C GLU A 306 2.51 8.62 -15.03
N PRO A 307 2.44 9.32 -13.87
CA PRO A 307 1.57 10.46 -13.58
C PRO A 307 2.02 11.71 -14.35
N TRP A 308 1.08 12.52 -14.86
CA TRP A 308 1.40 13.72 -15.66
C TRP A 308 1.08 15.05 -14.96
N LEU A 309 0.14 15.04 -14.02
CA LEU A 309 -0.27 16.17 -13.21
C LEU A 309 -0.63 15.66 -11.81
N GLN A 310 -0.12 16.35 -10.79
CA GLN A 310 -0.34 16.02 -9.40
C GLN A 310 -0.56 17.29 -8.58
N ILE A 311 -1.53 17.24 -7.68
CA ILE A 311 -1.64 18.21 -6.59
C ILE A 311 -1.13 17.54 -5.33
N MET A 312 -0.18 18.19 -4.67
CA MET A 312 0.50 17.72 -3.48
C MET A 312 0.33 18.72 -2.35
N TYR A 313 -0.06 18.28 -1.17
CA TYR A 313 -0.17 19.16 0.00
C TYR A 313 0.02 18.36 1.28
N THR A 314 0.51 19.03 2.31
CA THR A 314 0.92 18.40 3.56
C THR A 314 -0.29 18.24 4.48
N ILE A 315 -0.58 17.01 4.92
CA ILE A 315 -1.71 16.69 5.81
C ILE A 315 -1.24 16.30 7.21
N GLY A 316 0.00 15.84 7.33
CA GLY A 316 0.55 15.42 8.61
C GLY A 316 2.07 15.38 8.60
N THR A 317 2.60 14.81 9.67
CA THR A 317 4.04 14.67 9.86
C THR A 317 4.52 13.30 9.40
N PHE A 318 5.81 13.21 9.08
CA PHE A 318 6.46 11.94 8.76
C PHE A 318 6.32 10.94 9.90
N GLU A 319 6.43 11.39 11.15
CA GLU A 319 6.36 10.55 12.34
C GLU A 319 4.98 9.90 12.51
N GLU A 320 3.89 10.61 12.19
CA GLU A 320 2.54 10.04 12.17
C GLU A 320 2.43 8.91 11.13
N SER A 321 2.88 9.15 9.89
CA SER A 321 2.89 8.13 8.84
C SER A 321 3.80 6.95 9.21
N TYR A 322 4.95 7.21 9.81
CA TYR A 322 5.91 6.19 10.25
C TYR A 322 5.28 5.23 11.27
N LEU A 323 4.61 5.77 12.29
CA LEU A 323 3.89 4.97 13.28
C LEU A 323 2.78 4.13 12.64
N LYS A 324 2.06 4.67 11.66
CA LYS A 324 1.04 3.93 10.92
C LYS A 324 1.62 2.75 10.15
N VAL A 325 2.78 2.92 9.51
CA VAL A 325 3.48 1.81 8.84
C VAL A 325 3.91 0.74 9.85
N LEU A 326 4.43 1.12 11.02
CA LEU A 326 4.73 0.16 12.07
C LEU A 326 3.47 -0.59 12.54
N LEU A 327 2.33 0.10 12.69
CA LEU A 327 1.06 -0.55 13.02
C LEU A 327 0.61 -1.53 11.94
N LEU A 328 0.74 -1.17 10.66
CA LEU A 328 0.45 -2.06 9.54
C LEU A 328 1.31 -3.33 9.57
N ILE A 329 2.62 -3.18 9.83
CA ILE A 329 3.53 -4.32 10.02
C ILE A 329 3.07 -5.16 11.22
N ALA A 330 2.72 -4.56 12.36
CA ALA A 330 2.22 -5.27 13.52
C ALA A 330 0.94 -6.09 13.20
N GLY A 331 0.01 -5.52 12.44
CA GLY A 331 -1.21 -6.21 12.00
C GLY A 331 -0.92 -7.45 11.16
N ARG A 332 0.08 -7.38 10.28
CA ARG A 332 0.55 -8.53 9.49
C ARG A 332 1.20 -9.60 10.38
N LEU A 333 2.04 -9.22 11.33
CA LEU A 333 2.65 -10.15 12.29
C LEU A 333 1.58 -10.86 13.15
N ALA A 334 0.49 -10.16 13.47
CA ALA A 334 -0.63 -10.72 14.20
C ALA A 334 -1.41 -11.78 13.42
N VAL A 335 -1.62 -11.59 12.11
CA VAL A 335 -2.21 -12.62 11.24
C VAL A 335 -1.30 -13.84 11.15
N LEU A 336 0.01 -13.65 10.94
CA LEU A 336 0.96 -14.76 10.83
C LEU A 336 1.05 -15.58 12.12
N SER A 337 1.07 -14.92 13.28
CA SER A 337 1.08 -15.62 14.57
C SER A 337 -0.22 -16.36 14.86
N ALA A 338 -1.38 -15.83 14.44
CA ALA A 338 -2.65 -16.57 14.54
C ALA A 338 -2.63 -17.82 13.67
N LEU A 339 -2.11 -17.71 12.45
CA LEU A 339 -2.02 -18.82 11.52
C LEU A 339 -1.03 -19.90 11.98
N GLY A 340 0.11 -19.51 12.58
CA GLY A 340 1.04 -20.46 13.17
C GLY A 340 0.44 -21.23 14.33
N LEU A 341 -0.30 -20.55 15.21
CA LEU A 341 -1.05 -21.22 16.26
C LEU A 341 -2.14 -22.15 15.70
N PHE A 342 -2.83 -21.76 14.63
CA PHE A 342 -3.83 -22.58 13.95
C PHE A 342 -3.25 -23.92 13.47
N PHE A 343 -2.17 -23.88 12.67
CA PHE A 343 -1.59 -25.11 12.13
C PHE A 343 -0.95 -25.99 13.22
N SER A 344 -0.37 -25.39 14.26
CA SER A 344 0.24 -26.15 15.36
C SER A 344 -0.74 -26.95 16.22
N VAL A 345 -2.06 -26.75 16.06
CA VAL A 345 -3.09 -27.53 16.79
C VAL A 345 -3.21 -28.96 16.29
N PHE A 346 -2.97 -29.20 14.99
CA PHE A 346 -3.22 -30.50 14.36
C PHE A 346 -2.03 -31.03 13.56
N VAL A 347 -0.93 -30.28 13.47
CA VAL A 347 0.23 -30.60 12.64
C VAL A 347 1.52 -30.57 13.46
N SER A 348 2.52 -31.34 13.03
CA SER A 348 3.89 -31.29 13.57
C SER A 348 4.57 -29.94 13.28
N PHE A 349 5.58 -29.61 14.09
CA PHE A 349 6.28 -28.32 14.00
C PHE A 349 6.83 -28.02 12.60
N PRO A 350 7.54 -28.94 11.91
CA PRO A 350 8.09 -28.63 10.58
C PRO A 350 7.01 -28.36 9.54
N VAL A 351 5.91 -29.13 9.56
CA VAL A 351 4.83 -28.98 8.58
C VAL A 351 3.99 -27.75 8.89
N ALA A 352 3.77 -27.40 10.16
CA ALA A 352 3.14 -26.13 10.55
C ALA A 352 3.94 -24.92 10.04
N CYS A 353 5.27 -24.92 10.25
CA CYS A 353 6.15 -23.89 9.69
C CYS A 353 6.05 -23.81 8.16
N PHE A 354 6.08 -24.95 7.46
CA PHE A 354 5.94 -24.98 6.01
C PHE A 354 4.62 -24.35 5.53
N CYS A 355 3.48 -24.76 6.10
CA CYS A 355 2.17 -24.22 5.73
C CYS A 355 2.07 -22.70 5.93
N VAL A 356 2.57 -22.19 7.05
CA VAL A 356 2.55 -20.75 7.36
C VAL A 356 3.51 -19.98 6.46
N LEU A 357 4.70 -20.52 6.18
CA LEU A 357 5.65 -19.90 5.26
C LEU A 357 5.11 -19.86 3.82
N THR A 358 4.47 -20.93 3.35
CA THR A 358 3.81 -20.95 2.04
C THR A 358 2.70 -19.89 1.98
N PHE A 359 1.84 -19.82 3.00
CA PHE A 359 0.83 -18.77 3.10
C PHE A 359 1.45 -17.38 3.07
N TYR A 360 2.55 -17.18 3.78
CA TYR A 360 3.25 -15.91 3.85
C TYR A 360 3.82 -15.46 2.50
N VAL A 361 4.45 -16.39 1.75
CA VAL A 361 4.96 -16.12 0.40
C VAL A 361 3.83 -15.77 -0.57
N ILE A 362 2.69 -16.46 -0.49
CA ILE A 362 1.51 -16.15 -1.32
C ILE A 362 1.00 -14.73 -1.02
N CYS A 363 0.88 -14.36 0.26
CA CYS A 363 0.40 -13.02 0.65
C CYS A 363 1.37 -11.89 0.23
N LEU A 364 2.69 -12.16 0.26
CA LEU A 364 3.71 -11.24 -0.20
C LEU A 364 3.68 -11.05 -1.73
N GLY A 365 3.53 -12.16 -2.47
CA GLY A 365 3.50 -12.17 -3.93
C GLY A 365 2.13 -11.87 -4.53
N MET A 366 1.15 -11.43 -3.75
CA MET A 366 -0.24 -11.31 -4.21
C MET A 366 -0.42 -10.46 -5.49
N PRO A 367 0.27 -9.29 -5.67
CA PRO A 367 0.21 -8.56 -6.92
C PRO A 367 0.65 -9.39 -8.13
N PHE A 368 1.73 -10.15 -7.99
CA PHE A 368 2.25 -11.04 -9.04
C PHE A 368 1.29 -12.19 -9.35
N TRP A 369 0.72 -12.84 -8.32
CA TRP A 369 -0.26 -13.91 -8.51
C TRP A 369 -1.53 -13.40 -9.21
N MET A 370 -2.00 -12.21 -8.82
CA MET A 370 -3.18 -11.58 -9.42
C MET A 370 -2.95 -11.19 -10.88
N GLU A 371 -1.76 -10.69 -11.19
CA GLU A 371 -1.36 -10.43 -12.56
C GLU A 371 -1.29 -11.71 -13.39
N GLY A 372 -0.68 -12.77 -12.86
CA GLY A 372 -0.59 -14.08 -13.51
C GLY A 372 -1.93 -14.75 -13.81
N ILE A 373 -2.93 -14.59 -12.93
CA ILE A 373 -4.31 -15.08 -13.14
C ILE A 373 -5.11 -14.13 -14.06
N GLY A 374 -4.52 -13.01 -14.49
CA GLY A 374 -5.18 -12.05 -15.36
C GLY A 374 -6.27 -11.25 -14.65
N ALA A 375 -6.16 -11.06 -13.33
CA ALA A 375 -7.13 -10.28 -12.55
C ALA A 375 -7.10 -8.78 -12.90
N ASN A 376 -5.97 -8.28 -13.41
CA ASN A 376 -5.80 -6.91 -13.87
C ASN A 376 -5.97 -6.76 -15.39
N LEU A 377 -6.40 -7.82 -16.10
CA LEU A 377 -6.76 -7.69 -17.51
C LEU A 377 -7.96 -6.76 -17.61
N GLN A 378 -7.72 -5.60 -18.22
CA GLN A 378 -8.76 -4.62 -18.51
C GLN A 378 -9.78 -5.15 -19.52
N LEU A 379 -9.43 -6.18 -20.30
CA LEU A 379 -10.24 -6.71 -21.40
C LEU A 379 -10.18 -8.25 -21.45
N PRO A 380 -11.29 -8.95 -21.15
CA PRO A 380 -11.35 -10.40 -21.13
C PRO A 380 -11.59 -10.98 -22.53
N VAL A 381 -10.63 -10.82 -23.45
CA VAL A 381 -10.71 -11.42 -24.79
C VAL A 381 -9.97 -12.76 -24.78
N ALA A 382 -10.60 -13.82 -25.32
CA ALA A 382 -10.05 -15.18 -25.33
C ALA A 382 -8.65 -15.30 -25.97
N SER A 383 -8.24 -14.36 -26.82
CA SER A 383 -6.91 -14.33 -27.45
C SER A 383 -5.79 -13.75 -26.57
N VAL A 384 -6.14 -13.04 -25.49
CA VAL A 384 -5.18 -12.37 -24.58
C VAL A 384 -5.23 -12.98 -23.17
N ASP A 385 -6.30 -13.72 -22.87
CA ASP A 385 -6.53 -14.33 -21.57
C ASP A 385 -5.62 -15.56 -21.33
N PRO A 386 -4.91 -15.64 -20.18
CA PRO A 386 -4.07 -16.79 -19.82
C PRO A 386 -4.81 -18.13 -19.89
N TYR A 387 -6.12 -18.12 -19.71
CA TYR A 387 -6.97 -19.31 -19.70
C TYR A 387 -7.87 -19.41 -20.94
N GLY A 388 -7.60 -18.63 -22.00
CA GLY A 388 -8.37 -18.63 -23.23
C GLY A 388 -9.84 -18.27 -23.02
N SER A 389 -10.75 -19.02 -23.64
CA SER A 389 -12.20 -18.80 -23.52
C SER A 389 -12.76 -19.06 -22.11
N PHE A 390 -12.06 -19.82 -21.26
CA PHE A 390 -12.48 -20.12 -19.89
C PHE A 390 -12.04 -19.06 -18.88
N GLY A 391 -11.20 -18.10 -19.27
CA GLY A 391 -10.64 -17.09 -18.37
C GLY A 391 -11.64 -16.22 -17.59
N PRO A 392 -12.76 -15.77 -18.17
CA PRO A 392 -13.79 -15.08 -17.41
C PRO A 392 -14.36 -15.94 -16.27
N ALA A 393 -14.66 -17.21 -16.53
CA ALA A 393 -15.22 -18.14 -15.54
C ALA A 393 -14.20 -18.51 -14.45
N VAL A 394 -12.94 -18.77 -14.85
CA VAL A 394 -11.84 -19.05 -13.92
C VAL A 394 -11.59 -17.87 -13.00
N ARG A 395 -11.59 -16.62 -13.51
CA ARG A 395 -11.40 -15.42 -12.68
C ARG A 395 -12.58 -15.14 -11.75
N LEU A 396 -13.81 -15.37 -12.21
CA LEU A 396 -15.01 -15.22 -11.38
C LEU A 396 -14.92 -16.08 -10.10
N LEU A 397 -14.26 -17.23 -10.18
CA LEU A 397 -14.05 -18.12 -9.04
C LEU A 397 -12.73 -17.83 -8.29
N LEU A 398 -11.60 -17.76 -9.01
CA LEU A 398 -10.27 -17.66 -8.38
C LEU A 398 -10.00 -16.31 -7.74
N VAL A 399 -10.42 -15.19 -8.36
CA VAL A 399 -10.15 -13.84 -7.84
C VAL A 399 -10.79 -13.62 -6.47
N PRO A 400 -12.10 -13.84 -6.26
CA PRO A 400 -12.70 -13.66 -4.95
C PRO A 400 -12.17 -14.69 -3.95
N LEU A 401 -11.92 -15.94 -4.38
CA LEU A 401 -11.34 -16.97 -3.51
C LEU A 401 -9.95 -16.55 -2.99
N MET A 402 -9.07 -16.05 -3.87
CA MET A 402 -7.75 -15.60 -3.47
C MET A 402 -7.81 -14.36 -2.57
N LYS A 403 -8.62 -13.37 -2.91
CA LYS A 403 -8.80 -12.16 -2.07
C LYS A 403 -9.41 -12.47 -0.70
N PHE A 404 -10.27 -13.48 -0.61
CA PHE A 404 -10.88 -13.92 0.64
C PHE A 404 -9.98 -14.86 1.45
N THR A 405 -9.09 -15.63 0.82
CA THR A 405 -8.22 -16.58 1.54
C THR A 405 -6.92 -15.91 1.97
N PHE A 406 -6.34 -15.07 1.12
CA PHE A 406 -5.01 -14.49 1.30
C PHE A 406 -5.09 -12.96 1.38
N PRO A 407 -4.77 -12.35 2.54
CA PRO A 407 -4.64 -10.90 2.64
C PRO A 407 -3.52 -10.38 1.72
N ASN A 408 -3.80 -9.29 1.00
CA ASN A 408 -2.80 -8.61 0.19
C ASN A 408 -1.85 -7.78 1.08
N PHE A 409 -0.73 -8.36 1.52
CA PHE A 409 0.24 -7.66 2.38
C PHE A 409 0.98 -6.52 1.67
N SER A 410 0.99 -6.48 0.34
CA SER A 410 1.55 -5.37 -0.42
C SER A 410 0.66 -4.12 -0.32
N GLU A 411 -0.66 -4.29 -0.50
CA GLU A 411 -1.65 -3.20 -0.36
C GLU A 411 -1.65 -2.60 1.05
N TYR A 412 -1.44 -3.43 2.08
CA TYR A 412 -1.40 -3.02 3.48
C TYR A 412 0.00 -2.70 4.00
N SER A 413 1.01 -2.47 3.15
CA SER A 413 2.37 -2.19 3.65
C SER A 413 2.54 -0.74 4.11
N GLY A 414 2.05 0.24 3.35
CA GLY A 414 2.27 1.67 3.56
C GLY A 414 3.74 2.12 3.45
N VAL A 415 4.67 1.20 3.18
CA VAL A 415 6.12 1.45 3.13
C VAL A 415 6.46 2.33 1.94
N ASP A 416 5.93 2.01 0.76
CA ASP A 416 6.17 2.79 -0.47
C ASP A 416 5.67 4.23 -0.35
N GLN A 417 4.47 4.41 0.24
CA GLN A 417 3.91 5.73 0.55
C GLN A 417 4.82 6.51 1.48
N LEU A 418 5.29 5.91 2.57
CA LEU A 418 6.19 6.57 3.52
C LEU A 418 7.51 6.99 2.86
N ILE A 419 8.08 6.15 1.99
CA ILE A 419 9.33 6.45 1.26
C ILE A 419 9.14 7.61 0.28
N ALA A 420 7.98 7.66 -0.38
CA ALA A 420 7.61 8.76 -1.27
C ALA A 420 7.30 10.07 -0.53
N GLY A 421 7.26 10.05 0.81
CA GLY A 421 6.79 11.17 1.63
C GLY A 421 5.29 11.42 1.45
N GLU A 422 4.54 10.34 1.21
CA GLU A 422 3.10 10.34 1.11
C GLU A 422 2.44 10.05 2.47
N TYR A 423 1.23 10.57 2.64
CA TYR A 423 0.42 10.34 3.81
C TYR A 423 -0.16 8.92 3.82
N VAL A 424 0.18 8.15 4.85
CA VAL A 424 -0.43 6.85 5.07
C VAL A 424 -1.82 7.04 5.66
N SER A 425 -2.83 6.63 4.89
CA SER A 425 -4.24 6.82 5.25
C SER A 425 -4.60 6.13 6.56
N THR A 426 -5.24 6.87 7.49
CA THR A 426 -5.76 6.28 8.74
C THR A 426 -6.85 5.25 8.47
N TRP A 427 -7.63 5.43 7.40
CA TRP A 427 -8.61 4.44 6.97
C TRP A 427 -7.95 3.14 6.53
N LEU A 428 -6.81 3.20 5.84
CA LEU A 428 -6.05 2.01 5.45
C LEU A 428 -5.60 1.23 6.70
N VAL A 429 -5.10 1.93 7.72
CA VAL A 429 -4.72 1.32 9.01
C VAL A 429 -5.94 0.69 9.69
N ALA A 430 -7.06 1.41 9.78
CA ALA A 430 -8.28 0.89 10.41
C ALA A 430 -8.82 -0.34 9.68
N LYS A 431 -8.88 -0.31 8.35
CA LYS A 431 -9.26 -1.44 7.49
C LYS A 431 -8.33 -2.63 7.71
N ALA A 432 -7.01 -2.41 7.73
CA ALA A 432 -6.02 -3.46 7.96
C ALA A 432 -6.16 -4.06 9.37
N MET A 433 -6.31 -3.23 10.41
CA MET A 433 -6.49 -3.70 11.79
C MET A 433 -7.79 -4.49 11.96
N LEU A 434 -8.89 -4.02 11.38
CA LEU A 434 -10.17 -4.74 11.40
C LEU A 434 -10.04 -6.08 10.68
N HIS A 435 -9.41 -6.08 9.51
CA HIS A 435 -9.16 -7.29 8.74
C HIS A 435 -8.31 -8.29 9.53
N THR A 436 -7.23 -7.83 10.16
CA THR A 436 -6.40 -8.64 11.07
C THR A 436 -7.21 -9.20 12.23
N ALA A 437 -8.08 -8.40 12.85
CA ALA A 437 -8.91 -8.84 13.97
C ALA A 437 -9.91 -9.92 13.54
N VAL A 438 -10.55 -9.74 12.39
CA VAL A 438 -11.50 -10.72 11.83
C VAL A 438 -10.78 -12.02 11.45
N TYR A 439 -9.66 -11.95 10.73
CA TYR A 439 -8.87 -13.14 10.38
C TYR A 439 -8.34 -13.84 11.62
N GLY A 440 -7.78 -13.08 12.56
CA GLY A 440 -7.30 -13.63 13.84
C GLY A 440 -8.42 -14.33 14.59
N ALA A 441 -9.60 -13.72 14.68
CA ALA A 441 -10.76 -14.35 15.30
C ALA A 441 -11.14 -15.66 14.59
N VAL A 442 -11.33 -15.65 13.28
CA VAL A 442 -11.69 -16.86 12.51
C VAL A 442 -10.63 -17.95 12.69
N LEU A 443 -9.36 -17.61 12.55
CA LEU A 443 -8.23 -18.55 12.69
C LEU A 443 -8.07 -19.09 14.12
N LEU A 444 -8.50 -18.36 15.15
CA LEU A 444 -8.43 -18.82 16.54
C LEU A 444 -9.70 -19.58 16.96
N PHE A 445 -10.86 -19.21 16.45
CA PHE A 445 -12.15 -19.84 16.76
C PHE A 445 -12.27 -21.23 16.12
N VAL A 446 -11.88 -21.39 14.85
CA VAL A 446 -11.94 -22.69 14.15
C VAL A 446 -11.17 -23.80 14.88
N PRO A 447 -9.88 -23.65 15.24
CA PRO A 447 -9.15 -24.69 15.96
C PRO A 447 -9.63 -24.83 17.39
N GLY A 448 -10.09 -23.75 18.03
CA GLY A 448 -10.80 -23.81 19.32
C GLY A 448 -12.01 -24.75 19.23
N TRP A 449 -12.82 -24.62 18.18
CA TRP A 449 -13.99 -25.45 17.89
C TRP A 449 -13.63 -26.90 17.54
N VAL A 450 -12.64 -27.11 16.67
CA VAL A 450 -12.16 -28.46 16.32
C VAL A 450 -11.63 -29.20 17.55
N MET A 451 -10.97 -28.49 18.47
CA MET A 451 -10.55 -29.05 19.76
C MET A 451 -11.71 -29.41 20.69
N PHE A 452 -12.87 -28.74 20.57
CA PHE A 452 -14.09 -29.11 21.31
C PHE A 452 -14.74 -30.37 20.74
N GLN A 453 -14.67 -30.59 19.41
CA GLN A 453 -15.30 -31.75 18.78
C GLN A 453 -14.47 -33.05 18.87
N ARG A 454 -13.13 -32.96 18.95
CA ARG A 454 -12.25 -34.15 18.84
C ARG A 454 -11.77 -34.77 20.15
N ARG A 455 -12.35 -34.44 21.31
CA ARG A 455 -11.90 -35.02 22.59
C ARG A 455 -13.07 -35.40 23.49
N GLU A 456 -13.63 -36.56 23.23
CA GLU A 456 -13.88 -37.52 24.31
C GLU A 456 -12.50 -37.86 24.92
N ILE A 457 -12.25 -37.43 26.15
CA ILE A 457 -10.94 -37.53 26.83
C ILE A 457 -10.83 -38.88 27.55
N ALA A 458 -11.32 -39.95 26.93
CA ALA A 458 -11.30 -41.29 27.49
C ALA A 458 -11.38 -42.31 26.36
N ASP A 459 -10.36 -42.37 25.51
CA ASP A 459 -10.01 -43.69 25.01
C ASP A 459 -8.51 -43.89 25.12
N VAL A 460 -8.19 -44.93 25.87
CA VAL A 460 -6.85 -45.35 26.22
C VAL A 460 -6.23 -45.89 24.94
N ALA A 461 -5.14 -45.29 24.46
CA ALA A 461 -4.31 -45.95 23.47
C ALA A 461 -3.59 -47.13 24.14
N VAL A 462 -4.29 -48.26 24.25
CA VAL A 462 -3.68 -49.59 24.34
C VAL A 462 -3.53 -50.09 22.91
N SER A 463 -2.31 -49.96 22.38
CA SER A 463 -1.66 -50.96 21.52
C SER A 463 -0.25 -50.49 21.19
#